data_AF-A0A1G3L3Y4-F1
#
_entry.id   AF-A0A1G3L3Y4-F1
#
_cell.length_a   1.000
_cell.length_b   1.000
_cell.length_c   1.000
_cell.angle_alpha   90.00
_cell.angle_beta   90.00
_cell.angle_gamma   90.00
#
_symmetry.space_group_name_H-M   'P 1'
#
loop_
_entity.id
_entity.type
_entity.pdbx_description
1 polymer ?
#
loop_
_entity_poly.entity_id
_entity_poly.type
_entity_poly.pdbx_seq_one_letter_code
_entity_poly.pdbx_strand_id
1 'polypeptide(L)'
;MNFKTLTFRFTLSISIFILFFVIQINSIFAEESMSVFEYGTIKEVNNAIKQGVKMGTNNRYTPLIAAASCNSDPEVIKLLVKAGENINGRGPYGKTVLMWAASNNKNPEIVNTLIQLGAEVEAKTIDGSTALLECATTQTNYKVMESLINAGAKSDVLKSDNKSVLHLVLLINPIPEMLIVLLRSNAKKHINLEDSEGTTPLIAACNKDIKPKILEMLVSYGAKVNWQNSSGETALMRASSNQDCFDLVKKLLELGANPTLKNKEGQNSLHHAGYWSQNPEIIDLLVKAGTPLEDKDNYGQTPLLRCSQFGGSADVLKAFIDAGANTNVKDTDGKTAFYYAERNDNFKTSSVLKLLKTDNFETSEKNITIGDKKAFSTLEEAINKASSGDVIKIKQGLYVVDSEIIISNKKNIKIVGEGFVDIICSVYVSILVLNNCDNITIENLHIVHKMGSNYNYNSCEVANANVIDIYESENITIKNCELNGCGNIGIYCNESDKIIIQDNYIHSNVTYGISLNKDQKSITKIVIENNRIINNAEPIYYNYETIYKDTSSKKEIIMKNNTIFPF
;
A
#
# COMPACT_ATOMS: atom_id res chain seq x y z
N MET A 1 60.01 50.21 -7.60
CA MET A 1 59.50 49.34 -8.68
C MET A 1 60.06 49.88 -10.00
N ASN A 2 60.87 49.11 -10.72
CA ASN A 2 61.70 49.61 -11.82
C ASN A 2 60.87 49.88 -13.10
N PHE A 3 61.10 51.01 -13.78
CA PHE A 3 60.29 51.49 -14.90
C PHE A 3 60.22 50.47 -16.06
N LYS A 4 61.30 49.70 -16.28
CA LYS A 4 61.36 48.60 -17.26
C LYS A 4 60.41 47.44 -16.94
N THR A 5 60.16 47.16 -15.67
CA THR A 5 59.26 46.08 -15.22
C THR A 5 57.80 46.49 -15.38
N LEU A 6 57.50 47.79 -15.28
CA LEU A 6 56.16 48.33 -15.48
C LEU A 6 55.77 48.33 -16.95
N THR A 7 56.66 48.75 -17.86
CA THR A 7 56.42 48.72 -19.31
C THR A 7 56.28 47.30 -19.86
N PHE A 8 57.08 46.34 -19.37
CA PHE A 8 56.94 44.93 -19.75
C PHE A 8 55.61 44.31 -19.30
N ARG A 9 55.16 44.61 -18.07
CA ARG A 9 53.83 44.16 -17.59
C ARG A 9 52.69 44.80 -18.37
N PHE A 10 52.81 46.08 -18.75
CA PHE A 10 51.80 46.77 -19.54
C PHE A 10 51.68 46.23 -20.97
N THR A 11 52.82 45.97 -21.63
CA THR A 11 52.82 45.38 -22.98
C THR A 11 52.32 43.93 -22.97
N LEU A 12 52.73 43.12 -21.97
CA LEU A 12 52.24 41.76 -21.80
C LEU A 12 50.72 41.72 -21.53
N SER A 13 50.19 42.61 -20.69
CA SER A 13 48.75 42.73 -20.46
C SER A 13 47.97 43.13 -21.71
N ILE A 14 48.48 44.07 -22.51
CA ILE A 14 47.83 44.49 -23.77
C ILE A 14 47.86 43.33 -24.79
N SER A 15 48.99 42.62 -24.92
CA SER A 15 49.08 41.46 -25.82
C SER A 15 48.15 40.32 -25.40
N ILE A 16 48.02 40.05 -24.09
CA ILE A 16 47.05 39.05 -23.57
C ILE A 16 45.61 39.51 -23.80
N PHE A 17 45.32 40.81 -23.64
CA PHE A 17 43.97 41.35 -23.87
C PHE A 17 43.59 41.32 -25.35
N ILE A 18 44.51 41.65 -26.26
CA ILE A 18 44.31 41.52 -27.71
C ILE A 18 44.11 40.05 -28.09
N LEU A 19 44.90 39.13 -27.52
CA LEU A 19 44.74 37.69 -27.76
C LEU A 19 43.37 37.20 -27.28
N PHE A 20 42.94 37.61 -26.09
CA PHE A 20 41.60 37.30 -25.56
C PHE A 20 40.49 37.88 -26.43
N PHE A 21 40.62 39.14 -26.87
CA PHE A 21 39.62 39.81 -27.70
C PHE A 21 39.54 39.18 -29.10
N VAL A 22 40.67 38.79 -29.69
CA VAL A 22 40.73 38.04 -30.98
C VAL A 22 40.13 36.64 -30.83
N ILE A 23 40.35 35.95 -29.71
CA ILE A 23 39.72 34.65 -29.41
C ILE A 23 38.19 34.82 -29.28
N GLN A 24 37.74 35.86 -28.57
CA GLN A 24 36.31 36.11 -28.34
C GLN A 24 35.59 36.47 -29.65
N ILE A 25 36.17 37.36 -30.46
CA ILE A 25 35.68 37.70 -31.81
C ILE A 25 35.63 36.46 -32.71
N ASN A 26 36.69 35.65 -32.74
CA ASN A 26 36.70 34.42 -33.54
C ASN A 26 35.64 33.40 -33.10
N SER A 27 35.26 33.36 -31.82
CA SER A 27 34.18 32.49 -31.34
C SER A 27 32.79 33.00 -31.77
N ILE A 28 32.57 34.32 -31.75
CA ILE A 28 31.29 34.95 -32.14
C ILE A 28 31.07 34.82 -33.66
N PHE A 29 32.10 35.07 -34.47
CA PHE A 29 32.00 34.88 -35.93
C PHE A 29 31.83 33.40 -36.34
N ALA A 30 32.35 32.46 -35.54
CA ALA A 30 32.18 31.03 -35.80
C ALA A 30 30.72 30.57 -35.59
N GLU A 31 30.05 31.04 -34.54
CA GLU A 31 28.63 30.72 -34.26
C GLU A 31 27.68 31.30 -35.31
N GLU A 32 27.87 32.56 -35.74
CA GLU A 32 27.07 33.14 -36.82
C GLU A 32 27.28 32.41 -38.16
N SER A 33 28.49 31.90 -38.42
CA SER A 33 28.85 31.25 -39.68
C SER A 33 28.28 29.84 -39.88
N MET A 34 27.94 29.12 -38.80
CA MET A 34 27.40 27.74 -38.93
C MET A 34 25.89 27.71 -39.17
N SER A 35 25.17 28.72 -38.68
CA SER A 35 23.71 28.85 -38.85
C SER A 35 23.25 28.81 -40.31
N VAL A 36 24.07 29.35 -41.23
CA VAL A 36 23.77 29.33 -42.68
C VAL A 36 23.71 27.91 -43.23
N PHE A 37 24.48 26.97 -42.69
CA PHE A 37 24.44 25.57 -43.13
C PHE A 37 23.28 24.82 -42.47
N GLU A 38 22.93 25.15 -41.23
CA GLU A 38 21.83 24.54 -40.49
C GLU A 38 20.45 24.90 -41.06
N TYR A 39 20.25 26.16 -41.47
CA TYR A 39 18.93 26.67 -41.83
C TYR A 39 18.88 27.44 -43.16
N GLY A 40 20.02 27.75 -43.76
CA GLY A 40 20.09 28.53 -44.98
C GLY A 40 19.63 27.75 -46.21
N THR A 41 19.17 28.50 -47.21
CA THR A 41 18.83 28.00 -48.54
C THR A 41 20.08 27.56 -49.29
N ILE A 42 19.90 26.73 -50.33
CA ILE A 42 21.00 26.33 -51.22
C ILE A 42 21.81 27.52 -51.77
N LYS A 43 21.15 28.66 -52.02
CA LYS A 43 21.81 29.88 -52.54
C LYS A 43 22.70 30.52 -51.49
N GLU A 44 22.22 30.63 -50.26
CA GLU A 44 22.98 31.20 -49.14
C GLU A 44 24.17 30.32 -48.78
N VAL A 45 23.96 29.00 -48.72
CA VAL A 45 25.04 28.03 -48.50
C VAL A 45 26.09 28.10 -49.63
N ASN A 46 25.67 28.16 -50.89
CA ASN A 46 26.61 28.29 -52.02
C ASN A 46 27.42 29.59 -51.95
N ASN A 47 26.80 30.69 -51.52
CA ASN A 47 27.50 31.94 -51.30
C ASN A 47 28.51 31.84 -50.15
N ALA A 48 28.13 31.21 -49.03
CA ALA A 48 29.04 30.98 -47.90
C ALA A 48 30.26 30.14 -48.28
N ILE A 49 30.07 29.06 -49.07
CA ILE A 49 31.15 28.23 -49.60
C ILE A 49 32.10 29.08 -50.46
N LYS A 50 31.57 29.90 -51.38
CA LYS A 50 32.37 30.78 -52.24
C LYS A 50 33.16 31.83 -51.46
N GLN A 51 32.63 32.29 -50.33
CA GLN A 51 33.29 33.24 -49.44
C GLN A 51 34.37 32.61 -48.56
N GLY A 52 34.56 31.28 -48.64
CA GLY A 52 35.61 30.57 -47.92
C GLY A 52 35.36 30.46 -46.41
N VAL A 53 34.09 30.44 -45.98
CA VAL A 53 33.73 30.14 -44.58
C VAL A 53 34.40 28.82 -44.18
N LYS A 54 35.20 28.84 -43.11
CA LYS A 54 36.04 27.70 -42.71
C LYS A 54 35.19 26.46 -42.41
N MET A 55 35.49 25.37 -43.11
CA MET A 55 34.75 24.10 -43.12
C MET A 55 34.98 23.20 -41.90
N GLY A 56 35.28 23.78 -40.73
CA GLY A 56 35.54 22.99 -39.53
C GLY A 56 35.89 23.85 -38.33
N THR A 57 35.13 23.67 -37.26
CA THR A 57 35.46 24.23 -35.95
C THR A 57 36.45 23.30 -35.22
N ASN A 58 37.13 23.82 -34.18
CA ASN A 58 38.06 23.05 -33.34
C ASN A 58 37.44 21.79 -32.70
N ASN A 59 36.11 21.63 -32.76
CA ASN A 59 35.36 20.52 -32.17
C ASN A 59 34.95 19.41 -33.17
N ARG A 60 35.52 19.39 -34.38
CA ARG A 60 35.15 18.43 -35.45
C ARG A 60 33.68 18.52 -35.92
N TYR A 61 33.01 19.63 -35.62
CA TYR A 61 31.67 19.92 -36.14
C TYR A 61 31.83 20.65 -37.48
N THR A 62 31.45 19.97 -38.58
CA THR A 62 31.63 20.48 -39.96
C THR A 62 30.31 21.04 -40.52
N PRO A 63 30.35 21.92 -41.53
CA PRO A 63 29.18 22.37 -42.27
C PRO A 63 28.25 21.25 -42.72
N LEU A 64 28.80 20.11 -43.16
CA LEU A 64 28.00 18.96 -43.55
C LEU A 64 27.29 18.32 -42.34
N ILE A 65 27.91 18.26 -41.17
CA ILE A 65 27.25 17.78 -39.93
C ILE A 65 26.11 18.72 -39.52
N ALA A 66 26.33 20.04 -39.59
CA ALA A 66 25.31 21.05 -39.30
C ALA A 66 24.11 20.92 -40.25
N ALA A 67 24.37 20.88 -41.56
CA ALA A 67 23.32 20.71 -42.55
C ALA A 67 22.57 19.37 -42.39
N ALA A 68 23.30 18.28 -42.17
CA ALA A 68 22.71 16.97 -41.93
C ALA A 68 21.80 16.97 -40.69
N SER A 69 22.16 17.69 -39.63
CA SER A 69 21.38 17.74 -38.39
C SER A 69 20.08 18.52 -38.51
N CYS A 70 20.11 19.66 -39.21
CA CYS A 70 19.04 20.66 -39.11
C CYS A 70 18.43 21.10 -40.45
N ASN A 71 19.19 21.01 -41.56
CA ASN A 71 18.73 21.57 -42.82
C ASN A 71 17.64 20.69 -43.45
N SER A 72 16.59 21.33 -43.94
CA SER A 72 15.44 20.64 -44.53
C SER A 72 15.62 20.31 -46.02
N ASP A 73 16.59 20.93 -46.69
CA ASP A 73 16.82 20.80 -48.13
C ASP A 73 17.96 19.80 -48.44
N PRO A 74 17.67 18.62 -49.03
CA PRO A 74 18.70 17.65 -49.38
C PRO A 74 19.67 18.12 -50.47
N GLU A 75 19.34 19.14 -51.27
CA GLU A 75 20.28 19.69 -52.24
C GLU A 75 21.44 20.42 -51.56
N VAL A 76 21.25 20.94 -50.34
CA VAL A 76 22.34 21.51 -49.52
C VAL A 76 23.38 20.43 -49.20
N ILE A 77 22.92 19.21 -48.87
CA ILE A 77 23.81 18.07 -48.61
C ILE A 77 24.65 17.73 -49.85
N LYS A 78 23.99 17.62 -51.01
CA LYS A 78 24.67 17.36 -52.29
C LYS A 78 25.69 18.43 -52.63
N LEU A 79 25.35 19.70 -52.42
CA LEU A 79 26.24 20.83 -52.65
C LEU A 79 27.49 20.76 -51.78
N LEU A 80 27.33 20.48 -50.48
CA LEU A 80 28.44 20.41 -49.52
C LEU A 80 29.38 19.23 -49.84
N VAL A 81 28.83 18.06 -50.16
CA VAL A 81 29.62 16.89 -50.58
C VAL A 81 30.36 17.19 -51.90
N LYS A 82 29.71 17.85 -52.87
CA LYS A 82 30.36 18.30 -54.11
C LYS A 82 31.47 19.33 -53.87
N ALA A 83 31.36 20.13 -52.81
CA ALA A 83 32.39 21.07 -52.37
C ALA A 83 33.56 20.38 -51.62
N GLY A 84 33.54 19.05 -51.47
CA GLY A 84 34.63 18.26 -50.91
C GLY A 84 34.48 17.90 -49.43
N GLU A 85 33.33 18.17 -48.81
CA GLU A 85 33.04 17.65 -47.46
C GLU A 85 33.05 16.12 -47.44
N ASN A 86 33.64 15.55 -46.39
CA ASN A 86 33.69 14.11 -46.22
C ASN A 86 32.32 13.58 -45.76
N ILE A 87 31.65 12.81 -46.62
CA ILE A 87 30.35 12.17 -46.33
C ILE A 87 30.38 11.29 -45.07
N ASN A 88 31.53 10.68 -44.76
CA ASN A 88 31.77 9.85 -43.57
C ASN A 88 32.54 10.61 -42.48
N GLY A 89 32.50 11.94 -42.51
CA GLY A 89 33.07 12.80 -41.49
C GLY A 89 32.55 12.46 -40.10
N ARG A 90 33.43 12.53 -39.10
CA ARG A 90 33.13 12.18 -37.70
C ARG A 90 33.25 13.41 -36.81
N GLY A 91 32.15 13.71 -36.11
CA GLY A 91 32.11 14.72 -35.07
C GLY A 91 32.58 14.22 -33.70
N PRO A 92 32.18 14.91 -32.63
CA PRO A 92 32.36 14.45 -31.26
C PRO A 92 31.86 13.02 -31.05
N TYR A 93 32.51 12.27 -30.16
CA TYR A 93 32.20 10.86 -29.84
C TYR A 93 32.26 9.89 -31.03
N GLY A 94 32.87 10.33 -32.15
CA GLY A 94 32.97 9.53 -33.37
C GLY A 94 31.66 9.44 -34.17
N LYS A 95 30.65 10.26 -33.86
CA LYS A 95 29.34 10.27 -34.53
C LYS A 95 29.47 10.75 -35.98
N THR A 96 29.00 9.95 -36.94
CA THR A 96 29.08 10.28 -38.38
C THR A 96 27.99 11.25 -38.81
N VAL A 97 28.18 11.91 -39.97
CA VAL A 97 27.17 12.77 -40.60
C VAL A 97 25.78 12.08 -40.65
N LEU A 98 25.73 10.81 -41.07
CA LEU A 98 24.49 10.03 -41.13
C LEU A 98 23.82 9.86 -39.76
N MET A 99 24.59 9.63 -38.71
CA MET A 99 24.05 9.50 -37.34
C MET A 99 23.50 10.83 -36.82
N TRP A 100 24.11 11.96 -37.17
CA TRP A 100 23.59 13.29 -36.85
C TRP A 100 22.24 13.54 -37.54
N ALA A 101 22.13 13.21 -38.83
CA ALA A 101 20.86 13.26 -39.54
C ALA A 101 19.81 12.32 -38.93
N ALA A 102 20.18 11.07 -38.66
CA ALA A 102 19.29 10.07 -38.10
C ALA A 102 18.67 10.50 -36.75
N SER A 103 19.48 11.11 -35.88
CA SER A 103 19.02 11.56 -34.55
C SER A 103 18.19 12.83 -34.58
N ASN A 104 18.56 13.81 -35.41
CA ASN A 104 18.07 15.19 -35.25
C ASN A 104 17.17 15.64 -36.41
N ASN A 105 17.42 15.16 -37.62
CA ASN A 105 16.72 15.66 -38.79
C ASN A 105 15.40 14.92 -38.98
N LYS A 106 14.30 15.66 -39.02
CA LYS A 106 12.97 15.09 -39.20
C LYS A 106 12.66 14.77 -40.67
N ASN A 107 13.47 15.24 -41.62
CA ASN A 107 13.27 14.97 -43.04
C ASN A 107 13.99 13.67 -43.47
N PRO A 108 13.27 12.58 -43.79
CA PRO A 108 13.89 11.32 -44.24
C PRO A 108 14.66 11.47 -45.55
N GLU A 109 14.37 12.48 -46.38
CA GLU A 109 15.10 12.71 -47.64
C GLU A 109 16.55 13.13 -47.42
N ILE A 110 16.87 13.74 -46.27
CA ILE A 110 18.25 14.04 -45.88
C ILE A 110 19.03 12.75 -45.65
N VAL A 111 18.43 11.81 -44.91
CA VAL A 111 19.01 10.49 -44.63
C VAL A 111 19.14 9.68 -45.91
N ASN A 112 18.11 9.64 -46.76
CA ASN A 112 18.15 8.99 -48.07
C ASN A 112 19.27 9.56 -48.96
N THR A 113 19.40 10.89 -49.00
CA THR A 113 20.43 11.57 -49.81
C THR A 113 21.83 11.24 -49.31
N LEU A 114 22.07 11.27 -48.00
CA LEU A 114 23.36 10.88 -47.43
C LEU A 114 23.72 9.43 -47.79
N ILE A 115 22.76 8.50 -47.68
CA ILE A 115 22.95 7.09 -48.05
C ILE A 115 23.26 6.94 -49.54
N GLN A 116 22.51 7.62 -50.42
CA GLN A 116 22.74 7.62 -51.87
C GLN A 116 24.12 8.17 -52.25
N LEU A 117 24.63 9.13 -51.48
CA LEU A 117 25.97 9.70 -51.66
C LEU A 117 27.08 8.84 -51.03
N GLY A 118 26.76 7.67 -50.49
CA GLY A 118 27.73 6.70 -49.98
C GLY A 118 28.04 6.81 -48.49
N ALA A 119 27.13 7.38 -47.69
CA ALA A 119 27.29 7.36 -46.23
C ALA A 119 27.28 5.91 -45.69
N GLU A 120 28.23 5.61 -44.80
CA GLU A 120 28.35 4.29 -44.16
C GLU A 120 27.23 4.05 -43.15
N VAL A 121 26.25 3.21 -43.52
CA VAL A 121 25.08 2.87 -42.69
C VAL A 121 25.46 2.17 -41.38
N GLU A 122 26.47 1.30 -41.44
CA GLU A 122 26.93 0.45 -40.32
C GLU A 122 28.13 1.02 -39.57
N ALA A 123 28.48 2.29 -39.82
CA ALA A 123 29.50 2.95 -39.02
C ALA A 123 29.09 2.96 -37.54
N LYS A 124 30.09 2.94 -36.65
CA LYS A 124 29.89 2.96 -35.19
C LYS A 124 30.55 4.17 -34.56
N THR A 125 29.89 4.73 -33.56
CA THR A 125 30.46 5.68 -32.60
C THR A 125 31.51 5.00 -31.71
N ILE A 126 32.15 5.77 -30.82
CA ILE A 126 33.10 5.23 -29.82
C ILE A 126 32.41 4.26 -28.85
N ASP A 127 31.14 4.48 -28.49
CA ASP A 127 30.35 3.57 -27.64
C ASP A 127 29.69 2.41 -28.42
N GLY A 128 29.96 2.29 -29.73
CA GLY A 128 29.47 1.20 -30.56
C GLY A 128 28.06 1.38 -31.15
N SER A 129 27.44 2.55 -30.98
CA SER A 129 26.12 2.90 -31.52
C SER A 129 26.16 3.11 -33.04
N THR A 130 25.18 2.57 -33.77
CA THR A 130 24.99 2.75 -35.22
C THR A 130 23.97 3.87 -35.49
N ALA A 131 23.83 4.30 -36.76
CA ALA A 131 22.80 5.28 -37.13
C ALA A 131 21.38 4.84 -36.73
N LEU A 132 21.08 3.53 -36.80
CA LEU A 132 19.78 3.00 -36.38
C LEU A 132 19.57 3.07 -34.85
N LEU A 133 20.62 2.79 -34.06
CA LEU A 133 20.55 2.92 -32.60
C LEU A 133 20.43 4.40 -32.18
N GLU A 134 21.15 5.30 -32.84
CA GLU A 134 21.06 6.76 -32.65
C GLU A 134 19.70 7.33 -33.08
N CYS A 135 19.06 6.73 -34.09
CA CYS A 135 17.69 7.05 -34.47
C CYS A 135 16.70 6.63 -33.37
N ALA A 136 16.85 5.43 -32.81
CA ALA A 136 15.91 4.87 -31.84
C ALA A 136 15.81 5.65 -30.52
N THR A 137 16.82 6.45 -30.18
CA THR A 137 16.88 7.19 -28.91
C THR A 137 16.28 8.59 -28.96
N THR A 138 16.28 9.26 -30.12
CA THR A 138 15.87 10.68 -30.20
C THR A 138 14.86 10.98 -31.30
N GLN A 139 14.81 10.16 -32.36
CA GLN A 139 14.00 10.46 -33.53
C GLN A 139 12.52 10.19 -33.24
N THR A 140 11.64 11.08 -33.71
CA THR A 140 10.18 10.91 -33.59
C THR A 140 9.50 10.60 -34.92
N ASN A 141 10.16 10.91 -36.05
CA ASN A 141 9.66 10.53 -37.37
C ASN A 141 10.13 9.11 -37.74
N TYR A 142 9.21 8.14 -37.67
CA TYR A 142 9.52 6.73 -37.99
C TYR A 142 10.04 6.52 -39.42
N LYS A 143 9.75 7.43 -40.37
CA LYS A 143 10.24 7.31 -41.75
C LYS A 143 11.76 7.38 -41.85
N VAL A 144 12.43 8.09 -40.93
CA VAL A 144 13.89 8.11 -40.85
C VAL A 144 14.43 6.72 -40.48
N MET A 145 13.80 6.06 -39.52
CA MET A 145 14.13 4.68 -39.15
C MET A 145 13.88 3.70 -40.30
N GLU A 146 12.75 3.87 -41.01
CA GLU A 146 12.40 3.08 -42.19
C GLU A 146 13.43 3.25 -43.31
N SER A 147 13.86 4.49 -43.60
CA SER A 147 14.95 4.78 -44.56
C SER A 147 16.23 4.03 -44.24
N LEU A 148 16.66 4.04 -42.97
CA LEU A 148 17.87 3.32 -42.54
C LEU A 148 17.73 1.80 -42.73
N ILE A 149 16.59 1.23 -42.33
CA ILE A 149 16.35 -0.22 -42.45
C ILE A 149 16.25 -0.65 -43.92
N ASN A 150 15.58 0.13 -44.78
CA ASN A 150 15.51 -0.12 -46.21
C ASN A 150 16.87 -0.02 -46.90
N ALA A 151 17.78 0.80 -46.36
CA ALA A 151 19.17 0.89 -46.80
C ALA A 151 20.08 -0.23 -46.25
N GLY A 152 19.52 -1.22 -45.53
CA GLY A 152 20.25 -2.37 -45.03
C GLY A 152 20.86 -2.19 -43.64
N ALA A 153 20.42 -1.18 -42.87
CA ALA A 153 20.84 -1.06 -41.47
C ALA A 153 20.48 -2.30 -40.67
N LYS A 154 21.44 -2.85 -39.92
CA LYS A 154 21.25 -4.03 -39.09
C LYS A 154 20.44 -3.68 -37.85
N SER A 155 19.23 -4.22 -37.77
CA SER A 155 18.32 -4.02 -36.64
C SER A 155 18.50 -5.04 -35.50
N ASP A 156 19.51 -5.90 -35.62
CA ASP A 156 19.90 -6.90 -34.64
C ASP A 156 21.24 -6.60 -33.94
N VAL A 157 21.75 -5.37 -34.05
CA VAL A 157 22.90 -4.93 -33.26
C VAL A 157 22.50 -4.75 -31.80
N LEU A 158 23.39 -5.16 -30.90
CA LEU A 158 23.23 -5.03 -29.46
C LEU A 158 24.22 -4.00 -28.90
N LYS A 159 23.78 -3.23 -27.91
CA LYS A 159 24.65 -2.38 -27.08
C LYS A 159 25.44 -3.23 -26.06
N SER A 160 26.36 -2.59 -25.34
CA SER A 160 27.22 -3.24 -24.34
C SER A 160 26.45 -3.86 -23.16
N ASP A 161 25.26 -3.33 -22.84
CA ASP A 161 24.33 -3.86 -21.83
C ASP A 161 23.34 -4.88 -22.41
N ASN A 162 23.66 -5.44 -23.58
CA ASN A 162 22.83 -6.39 -24.33
C ASN A 162 21.48 -5.84 -24.79
N LYS A 163 21.25 -4.51 -24.72
CA LYS A 163 20.02 -3.90 -25.25
C LYS A 163 20.00 -3.92 -26.77
N SER A 164 18.91 -4.43 -27.32
CA SER A 164 18.60 -4.31 -28.75
C SER A 164 17.90 -2.98 -29.06
N VAL A 165 17.77 -2.64 -30.35
CA VAL A 165 16.99 -1.48 -30.79
C VAL A 165 15.52 -1.53 -30.31
N LEU A 166 14.93 -2.72 -30.13
CA LEU A 166 13.58 -2.86 -29.58
C LEU A 166 13.53 -2.36 -28.13
N HIS A 167 14.52 -2.69 -27.31
CA HIS A 167 14.60 -2.19 -25.93
C HIS A 167 14.66 -0.66 -25.89
N LEU A 168 15.51 -0.07 -26.75
CA LEU A 168 15.70 1.39 -26.77
C LEU A 168 14.43 2.13 -27.17
N VAL A 169 13.76 1.70 -28.25
CA VAL A 169 12.50 2.31 -28.69
C VAL A 169 11.44 2.20 -27.59
N LEU A 170 11.30 1.04 -26.95
CA LEU A 170 10.26 0.84 -25.93
C LEU A 170 10.55 1.61 -24.63
N LEU A 171 11.82 1.78 -24.26
CA LEU A 171 12.22 2.49 -23.05
C LEU A 171 12.17 4.01 -23.21
N ILE A 172 12.52 4.52 -24.40
CA ILE A 172 12.78 5.95 -24.61
C ILE A 172 11.69 6.61 -25.45
N ASN A 173 11.24 5.96 -26.52
CA ASN A 173 10.33 6.56 -27.49
C ASN A 173 9.35 5.54 -28.09
N PRO A 174 8.34 5.07 -27.34
CA PRO A 174 7.46 3.96 -27.71
C PRO A 174 6.42 4.37 -28.77
N ILE A 175 6.88 4.80 -29.94
CA ILE A 175 6.06 5.14 -31.10
C ILE A 175 5.60 3.86 -31.81
N PRO A 176 4.28 3.62 -31.94
CA PRO A 176 3.76 2.40 -32.56
C PRO A 176 4.31 2.14 -33.96
N GLU A 177 4.45 3.17 -34.79
CA GLU A 177 4.95 3.08 -36.16
C GLU A 177 6.42 2.66 -36.21
N MET A 178 7.28 3.19 -35.32
CA MET A 178 8.68 2.74 -35.21
C MET A 178 8.75 1.26 -34.81
N LEU A 179 7.92 0.86 -33.87
CA LEU A 179 7.85 -0.54 -33.45
C LEU A 179 7.42 -1.45 -34.62
N ILE A 180 6.44 -1.04 -35.43
CA ILE A 180 6.02 -1.80 -36.62
C ILE A 180 7.16 -1.98 -37.62
N VAL A 181 7.92 -0.91 -37.91
CA VAL A 181 9.08 -0.99 -38.80
C VAL A 181 10.11 -1.99 -38.25
N LEU A 182 10.42 -1.92 -36.96
CA LEU A 182 11.36 -2.84 -36.32
C LEU A 182 10.86 -4.29 -36.31
N LEU A 183 9.61 -4.54 -35.95
CA LEU A 183 9.03 -5.89 -35.89
C LEU A 183 8.88 -6.54 -37.28
N ARG A 184 8.82 -5.75 -38.35
CA ARG A 184 8.88 -6.25 -39.74
C ARG A 184 10.31 -6.54 -40.22
N SER A 185 11.32 -6.03 -39.52
CA SER A 185 12.74 -6.25 -39.82
C SER A 185 13.31 -7.46 -39.06
N ASN A 186 14.63 -7.67 -39.11
CA ASN A 186 15.30 -8.74 -38.37
C ASN A 186 15.26 -8.55 -36.84
N ALA A 187 14.92 -7.36 -36.34
CA ALA A 187 14.81 -7.07 -34.91
C ALA A 187 13.77 -7.94 -34.20
N LYS A 188 12.77 -8.46 -34.92
CA LYS A 188 11.75 -9.38 -34.36
C LYS A 188 12.36 -10.60 -33.67
N LYS A 189 13.55 -11.05 -34.08
CA LYS A 189 14.22 -12.18 -33.43
C LYS A 189 14.61 -11.88 -31.96
N HIS A 190 14.66 -10.59 -31.60
CA HIS A 190 14.94 -10.11 -30.25
C HIS A 190 13.68 -9.81 -29.44
N ILE A 191 12.50 -10.28 -29.86
CA ILE A 191 11.21 -10.02 -29.18
C ILE A 191 11.19 -10.50 -27.71
N ASN A 192 12.00 -11.51 -27.39
CA ASN A 192 12.21 -12.05 -26.05
C ASN A 192 13.68 -11.99 -25.62
N LEU A 193 14.52 -11.17 -26.29
CA LEU A 193 15.91 -11.02 -25.88
C LEU A 193 15.95 -10.34 -24.52
N GLU A 194 16.78 -10.85 -23.62
CA GLU A 194 17.02 -10.25 -22.31
C GLU A 194 18.21 -9.28 -22.39
N ASP A 195 18.08 -8.07 -21.84
CA ASP A 195 19.23 -7.22 -21.57
C ASP A 195 20.07 -7.73 -20.38
N SER A 196 21.10 -7.01 -19.97
CA SER A 196 21.95 -7.40 -18.84
C SER A 196 21.22 -7.52 -17.50
N GLU A 197 20.03 -6.96 -17.37
CA GLU A 197 19.16 -7.06 -16.18
C GLU A 197 18.10 -8.15 -16.33
N GLY A 198 18.10 -8.92 -17.42
CA GLY A 198 17.03 -9.87 -17.73
C GLY A 198 15.76 -9.21 -18.27
N THR A 199 15.78 -7.91 -18.54
CA THR A 199 14.60 -7.18 -19.02
C THR A 199 14.37 -7.54 -20.48
N THR A 200 13.16 -7.98 -20.82
CA THR A 200 12.74 -8.21 -22.21
C THR A 200 12.11 -6.95 -22.81
N PRO A 201 11.93 -6.86 -24.14
CA PRO A 201 11.20 -5.74 -24.75
C PRO A 201 9.81 -5.52 -24.13
N LEU A 202 9.09 -6.59 -23.80
CA LEU A 202 7.77 -6.46 -23.16
C LEU A 202 7.84 -5.86 -21.76
N ILE A 203 8.85 -6.23 -20.95
CA ILE A 203 9.05 -5.64 -19.62
C ILE A 203 9.51 -4.17 -19.75
N ALA A 204 10.40 -3.86 -20.70
CA ALA A 204 10.82 -2.50 -20.99
C ALA A 204 9.65 -1.60 -21.42
N ALA A 205 8.67 -2.18 -22.13
CA ALA A 205 7.44 -1.52 -22.55
C ALA A 205 6.43 -1.27 -21.41
N CYS A 206 6.76 -1.59 -20.16
CA CYS A 206 5.92 -1.30 -19.00
C CYS A 206 6.46 -0.14 -18.15
N ASN A 207 7.31 0.71 -18.73
CA ASN A 207 7.71 1.99 -18.15
C ASN A 207 6.81 3.13 -18.68
N LYS A 208 6.81 4.29 -18.01
CA LYS A 208 5.90 5.45 -18.18
C LYS A 208 5.34 5.73 -19.60
N ASP A 209 4.09 6.20 -19.64
CA ASP A 209 3.38 6.76 -20.81
C ASP A 209 3.17 5.82 -22.02
N ILE A 210 3.16 4.51 -21.81
CA ILE A 210 2.98 3.53 -22.89
C ILE A 210 1.51 3.27 -23.21
N LYS A 211 1.20 3.24 -24.51
CA LYS A 211 -0.12 2.91 -25.03
C LYS A 211 -0.34 1.38 -24.98
N PRO A 212 -1.50 0.89 -24.50
CA PRO A 212 -1.84 -0.54 -24.49
C PRO A 212 -1.64 -1.26 -25.85
N LYS A 213 -1.74 -0.52 -26.96
CA LYS A 213 -1.51 -1.05 -28.31
C LYS A 213 -0.09 -1.60 -28.53
N ILE A 214 0.92 -1.04 -27.85
CA ILE A 214 2.30 -1.52 -27.91
C ILE A 214 2.39 -2.96 -27.38
N LEU A 215 1.70 -3.25 -26.28
CA LEU A 215 1.68 -4.59 -25.67
C LEU A 215 1.05 -5.61 -26.61
N GLU A 216 -0.08 -5.27 -27.25
CA GLU A 216 -0.72 -6.14 -28.25
C GLU A 216 0.23 -6.48 -29.41
N MET A 217 0.94 -5.47 -29.90
CA MET A 217 1.89 -5.68 -31.00
C MET A 217 3.01 -6.62 -30.55
N LEU A 218 3.63 -6.40 -29.40
CA LEU A 218 4.70 -7.26 -28.91
C LEU A 218 4.23 -8.71 -28.72
N VAL A 219 3.06 -8.91 -28.11
CA VAL A 219 2.50 -10.26 -27.88
C VAL A 219 2.12 -10.94 -29.19
N SER A 220 1.54 -10.22 -30.16
CA SER A 220 1.22 -10.79 -31.48
C SER A 220 2.45 -11.23 -32.28
N TYR A 221 3.64 -10.71 -31.96
CA TYR A 221 4.92 -11.14 -32.52
C TYR A 221 5.66 -12.17 -31.64
N GLY A 222 5.00 -12.70 -30.61
CA GLY A 222 5.51 -13.80 -29.78
C GLY A 222 6.24 -13.38 -28.51
N ALA A 223 6.03 -12.15 -28.02
CA ALA A 223 6.52 -11.77 -26.69
C ALA A 223 5.88 -12.62 -25.60
N LYS A 224 6.69 -13.15 -24.69
CA LYS A 224 6.26 -14.00 -23.57
C LYS A 224 5.81 -13.12 -22.40
N VAL A 225 4.49 -13.10 -22.17
CA VAL A 225 3.84 -12.22 -21.18
C VAL A 225 4.31 -12.46 -19.75
N ASN A 226 4.62 -13.71 -19.41
CA ASN A 226 4.98 -14.13 -18.06
C ASN A 226 6.49 -14.27 -17.83
N TRP A 227 7.33 -13.68 -18.69
CA TRP A 227 8.78 -13.68 -18.47
C TRP A 227 9.13 -12.89 -17.20
N GLN A 228 10.12 -13.37 -16.46
CA GLN A 228 10.64 -12.72 -15.26
C GLN A 228 12.09 -12.27 -15.51
N ASN A 229 12.38 -11.01 -15.21
CA ASN A 229 13.75 -10.49 -15.34
C ASN A 229 14.68 -11.06 -14.25
N SER A 230 15.93 -10.57 -14.18
CA SER A 230 16.90 -11.04 -13.18
C SER A 230 16.48 -10.75 -11.74
N SER A 231 15.54 -9.84 -11.49
CA SER A 231 14.94 -9.57 -10.17
C SER A 231 13.67 -10.39 -9.91
N GLY A 232 13.24 -11.20 -10.88
CA GLY A 232 11.98 -11.95 -10.82
C GLY A 232 10.76 -11.11 -11.21
N GLU A 233 10.92 -9.90 -11.73
CA GLU A 233 9.79 -9.03 -12.06
C GLU A 233 9.18 -9.38 -13.42
N THR A 234 7.86 -9.39 -13.49
CA THR A 234 7.10 -9.54 -14.74
C THR A 234 6.71 -8.18 -15.31
N ALA A 235 6.25 -8.17 -16.57
CA ALA A 235 5.65 -6.98 -17.18
C ALA A 235 4.47 -6.44 -16.36
N LEU A 236 3.64 -7.34 -15.81
CA LEU A 236 2.50 -6.98 -14.97
C LEU A 236 2.92 -6.28 -13.67
N MET A 237 3.95 -6.81 -12.98
CA MET A 237 4.48 -6.15 -11.78
C MET A 237 4.99 -4.75 -12.09
N ARG A 238 5.78 -4.59 -13.16
CA ARG A 238 6.32 -3.28 -13.56
C ARG A 238 5.22 -2.30 -13.95
N ALA A 239 4.21 -2.76 -14.67
CA ALA A 239 3.06 -1.93 -15.02
C ALA A 239 2.33 -1.45 -13.76
N SER A 240 2.13 -2.32 -12.76
CA SER A 240 1.51 -1.97 -11.47
C SER A 240 2.30 -0.97 -10.62
N SER A 241 3.57 -0.71 -10.93
CA SER A 241 4.42 0.28 -10.24
C SER A 241 4.29 1.71 -10.79
N ASN A 242 3.46 1.95 -11.81
CA ASN A 242 3.27 3.30 -12.40
C ASN A 242 2.01 3.98 -11.84
N GLN A 243 1.96 5.32 -11.85
CA GLN A 243 0.80 6.08 -11.35
C GLN A 243 -0.42 5.92 -12.26
N ASP A 244 -0.24 5.98 -13.59
CA ASP A 244 -1.29 5.82 -14.60
C ASP A 244 -1.28 4.41 -15.21
N CYS A 245 -1.38 3.40 -14.36
CA CYS A 245 -1.13 2.00 -14.72
C CYS A 245 -2.38 1.19 -15.14
N PHE A 246 -3.59 1.72 -14.93
CA PHE A 246 -4.82 0.92 -15.03
C PHE A 246 -4.99 0.24 -16.40
N ASP A 247 -4.92 1.01 -17.50
CA ASP A 247 -5.11 0.47 -18.85
C ASP A 247 -4.02 -0.52 -19.25
N LEU A 248 -2.77 -0.31 -18.81
CA LEU A 248 -1.67 -1.23 -19.06
C LEU A 248 -1.85 -2.54 -18.29
N VAL A 249 -2.20 -2.46 -17.01
CA VAL A 249 -2.45 -3.63 -16.16
C VAL A 249 -3.63 -4.44 -16.68
N LYS A 250 -4.75 -3.76 -16.98
CA LYS A 250 -5.92 -4.38 -17.61
C LYS A 250 -5.53 -5.09 -18.89
N LYS A 251 -4.74 -4.42 -19.74
CA LYS A 251 -4.36 -5.01 -21.01
C LYS A 251 -3.43 -6.22 -20.86
N LEU A 252 -2.47 -6.18 -19.94
CA LEU A 252 -1.60 -7.33 -19.67
C LEU A 252 -2.39 -8.54 -19.17
N LEU A 253 -3.39 -8.31 -18.31
CA LEU A 253 -4.30 -9.37 -17.85
C LEU A 253 -5.12 -9.97 -19.01
N GLU A 254 -5.68 -9.14 -19.89
CA GLU A 254 -6.35 -9.59 -21.13
C GLU A 254 -5.42 -10.40 -22.04
N LEU A 255 -4.12 -10.07 -22.06
CA LEU A 255 -3.09 -10.78 -22.82
C LEU A 255 -2.56 -12.04 -22.11
N GLY A 256 -3.12 -12.42 -20.94
CA GLY A 256 -2.77 -13.65 -20.23
C GLY A 256 -1.62 -13.52 -19.24
N ALA A 257 -1.36 -12.32 -18.72
CA ALA A 257 -0.41 -12.14 -17.62
C ALA A 257 -0.90 -12.90 -16.38
N ASN A 258 -0.01 -13.65 -15.74
CA ASN A 258 -0.28 -14.36 -14.50
C ASN A 258 -0.04 -13.41 -13.31
N PRO A 259 -1.11 -13.01 -12.58
CA PRO A 259 -0.98 -12.10 -11.46
C PRO A 259 -0.37 -12.71 -10.20
N THR A 260 -0.30 -14.04 -10.09
CA THR A 260 0.15 -14.73 -8.88
C THR A 260 1.68 -14.95 -8.83
N LEU A 261 2.40 -14.60 -9.90
CA LEU A 261 3.86 -14.71 -9.91
C LEU A 261 4.45 -13.79 -8.84
N LYS A 262 5.60 -14.21 -8.29
CA LYS A 262 6.34 -13.47 -7.27
C LYS A 262 7.75 -13.16 -7.75
N ASN A 263 8.24 -11.96 -7.47
CA ASN A 263 9.64 -11.59 -7.71
C ASN A 263 10.56 -12.23 -6.66
N LYS A 264 11.88 -11.96 -6.73
CA LYS A 264 12.86 -12.49 -5.77
C LYS A 264 12.66 -11.99 -4.34
N GLU A 265 11.93 -10.90 -4.15
CA GLU A 265 11.53 -10.39 -2.84
C GLU A 265 10.23 -11.04 -2.32
N GLY A 266 9.62 -11.97 -3.05
CA GLY A 266 8.35 -12.59 -2.70
C GLY A 266 7.12 -11.74 -3.02
N GLN A 267 7.29 -10.62 -3.74
CA GLN A 267 6.22 -9.67 -4.05
C GLN A 267 5.48 -10.05 -5.32
N ASN A 268 4.14 -9.97 -5.28
CA ASN A 268 3.25 -10.06 -6.45
C ASN A 268 2.82 -8.66 -6.95
N SER A 269 1.97 -8.58 -7.98
CA SER A 269 1.51 -7.31 -8.55
C SER A 269 0.76 -6.40 -7.56
N LEU A 270 0.05 -6.96 -6.57
CA LEU A 270 -0.63 -6.16 -5.54
C LEU A 270 0.36 -5.46 -4.60
N HIS A 271 1.52 -6.06 -4.31
CA HIS A 271 2.56 -5.39 -3.52
C HIS A 271 3.08 -4.13 -4.25
N HIS A 272 3.31 -4.24 -5.55
CA HIS A 272 3.75 -3.12 -6.39
C HIS A 272 2.66 -2.05 -6.51
N ALA A 273 1.41 -2.45 -6.74
CA ALA A 273 0.27 -1.54 -6.82
C ALA A 273 0.05 -0.77 -5.51
N GLY A 274 0.14 -1.45 -4.36
CA GLY A 274 -0.03 -0.81 -3.05
C GLY A 274 1.05 0.19 -2.71
N TYR A 275 2.27 0.00 -3.23
CA TYR A 275 3.36 0.96 -3.02
C TYR A 275 3.20 2.20 -3.90
N TRP A 276 2.94 2.03 -5.21
CA TRP A 276 3.12 3.10 -6.20
C TRP A 276 1.84 3.67 -6.82
N SER A 277 0.75 2.90 -6.84
CA SER A 277 -0.48 3.33 -7.53
C SER A 277 -1.15 4.49 -6.81
N GLN A 278 -1.80 5.35 -7.59
CA GLN A 278 -2.73 6.36 -7.10
C GLN A 278 -4.20 6.01 -7.43
N ASN A 279 -4.42 5.03 -8.31
CA ASN A 279 -5.75 4.60 -8.74
C ASN A 279 -6.20 3.38 -7.89
N PRO A 280 -7.27 3.50 -7.08
CA PRO A 280 -7.81 2.40 -6.28
C PRO A 280 -8.40 1.25 -7.09
N GLU A 281 -8.89 1.49 -8.32
CA GLU A 281 -9.53 0.47 -9.16
C GLU A 281 -8.56 -0.65 -9.57
N ILE A 282 -7.24 -0.40 -9.53
CA ILE A 282 -6.25 -1.44 -9.81
C ILE A 282 -6.31 -2.60 -8.80
N ILE A 283 -6.70 -2.33 -7.55
CA ILE A 283 -6.77 -3.35 -6.52
C ILE A 283 -7.89 -4.34 -6.85
N ASP A 284 -9.08 -3.82 -7.14
CA ASP A 284 -10.23 -4.62 -7.58
C ASP A 284 -9.91 -5.41 -8.85
N LEU A 285 -9.26 -4.78 -9.84
CA LEU A 285 -8.86 -5.44 -11.08
C LEU A 285 -7.91 -6.63 -10.83
N LEU A 286 -6.87 -6.44 -10.02
CA LEU A 286 -5.89 -7.49 -9.70
C LEU A 286 -6.50 -8.60 -8.84
N VAL A 287 -7.33 -8.26 -7.85
CA VAL A 287 -8.03 -9.24 -7.01
C VAL A 287 -8.99 -10.09 -7.85
N LYS A 288 -9.77 -9.47 -8.75
CA LYS A 288 -10.66 -10.20 -9.70
C LYS A 288 -9.88 -11.09 -10.66
N ALA A 289 -8.66 -10.70 -11.02
CA ALA A 289 -7.76 -11.55 -11.81
C ALA A 289 -7.12 -12.69 -11.01
N GLY A 290 -7.34 -12.74 -9.69
CA GLY A 290 -6.89 -13.83 -8.81
C GLY A 290 -5.60 -13.55 -8.04
N THR A 291 -5.12 -12.31 -7.95
CA THR A 291 -3.97 -12.01 -7.08
C THR A 291 -4.36 -12.19 -5.61
N PRO A 292 -3.62 -12.99 -4.81
CA PRO A 292 -3.91 -13.17 -3.39
C PRO A 292 -3.63 -11.89 -2.58
N LEU A 293 -4.60 -11.49 -1.76
CA LEU A 293 -4.49 -10.34 -0.83
C LEU A 293 -3.55 -10.61 0.36
N GLU A 294 -3.38 -11.89 0.73
CA GLU A 294 -2.65 -12.30 1.94
C GLU A 294 -1.27 -12.92 1.65
N ASP A 295 -0.84 -12.87 0.38
CA ASP A 295 0.51 -13.28 0.02
C ASP A 295 1.54 -12.42 0.76
N LYS A 296 2.51 -13.08 1.40
CA LYS A 296 3.61 -12.40 2.09
C LYS A 296 4.85 -12.33 1.22
N ASP A 297 5.51 -11.17 1.25
CA ASP A 297 6.87 -10.99 0.76
C ASP A 297 7.92 -11.56 1.75
N ASN A 298 9.20 -11.44 1.43
CA ASN A 298 10.30 -11.95 2.26
C ASN A 298 10.44 -11.26 3.63
N TYR A 299 9.75 -10.14 3.85
CA TYR A 299 9.66 -9.44 5.14
C TYR A 299 8.37 -9.79 5.89
N GLY A 300 7.61 -10.78 5.40
CA GLY A 300 6.32 -11.16 5.97
C GLY A 300 5.22 -10.15 5.69
N GLN A 301 5.44 -9.16 4.81
CA GLN A 301 4.48 -8.10 4.54
C GLN A 301 3.49 -8.54 3.47
N THR A 302 2.21 -8.33 3.73
CA THR A 302 1.14 -8.41 2.73
C THR A 302 1.11 -7.14 1.88
N PRO A 303 0.41 -7.13 0.73
CA PRO A 303 0.14 -5.91 -0.03
C PRO A 303 -0.42 -4.76 0.82
N LEU A 304 -1.34 -5.05 1.75
CA LEU A 304 -1.89 -4.03 2.65
C LEU A 304 -0.83 -3.46 3.60
N LEU A 305 0.07 -4.30 4.14
CA LEU A 305 1.18 -3.86 5.00
C LEU A 305 2.14 -2.95 4.23
N ARG A 306 2.55 -3.34 3.01
CA ARG A 306 3.37 -2.52 2.13
C ARG A 306 2.71 -1.20 1.77
N CYS A 307 1.41 -1.23 1.43
CA CYS A 307 0.62 -0.04 1.14
C CYS A 307 0.59 0.89 2.36
N SER A 308 0.33 0.37 3.56
CA SER A 308 0.32 1.14 4.80
C SER A 308 1.68 1.80 5.11
N GLN A 309 2.78 1.11 4.81
CA GLN A 309 4.12 1.59 5.12
C GLN A 309 4.63 2.64 4.13
N PHE A 310 4.42 2.42 2.83
CA PHE A 310 5.09 3.20 1.78
C PHE A 310 4.12 3.85 0.79
N GLY A 311 2.85 3.46 0.80
CA GLY A 311 1.85 3.96 -0.14
C GLY A 311 1.57 5.45 0.01
N GLY A 312 1.06 6.03 -1.08
CA GLY A 312 0.74 7.45 -1.19
C GLY A 312 -0.75 7.81 -1.20
N SER A 313 -1.65 6.84 -1.39
CA SER A 313 -3.08 7.09 -1.63
C SER A 313 -3.96 6.42 -0.57
N ALA A 314 -4.69 7.23 0.20
CA ALA A 314 -5.66 6.72 1.18
C ALA A 314 -6.79 5.93 0.51
N ASP A 315 -7.14 6.28 -0.72
CA ASP A 315 -8.16 5.56 -1.50
C ASP A 315 -7.65 4.18 -1.93
N VAL A 316 -6.39 4.04 -2.31
CA VAL A 316 -5.78 2.72 -2.61
C VAL A 316 -5.72 1.87 -1.35
N LEU A 317 -5.32 2.45 -0.21
CA LEU A 317 -5.31 1.74 1.07
C LEU A 317 -6.72 1.27 1.46
N LYS A 318 -7.72 2.13 1.29
CA LYS A 318 -9.13 1.80 1.51
C LYS A 318 -9.59 0.70 0.56
N ALA A 319 -9.19 0.73 -0.71
CA ALA A 319 -9.55 -0.29 -1.69
C ALA A 319 -9.04 -1.69 -1.30
N PHE A 320 -7.87 -1.80 -0.65
CA PHE A 320 -7.44 -3.07 -0.07
C PHE A 320 -8.37 -3.56 1.05
N ILE A 321 -8.80 -2.65 1.94
CA ILE A 321 -9.73 -2.98 3.05
C ILE A 321 -11.09 -3.40 2.48
N ASP A 322 -11.62 -2.63 1.54
CA ASP A 322 -12.90 -2.91 0.87
C ASP A 322 -12.85 -4.22 0.06
N ALA A 323 -11.68 -4.60 -0.47
CA ALA A 323 -11.45 -5.90 -1.11
C ALA A 323 -11.32 -7.07 -0.11
N GLY A 324 -11.33 -6.81 1.20
CA GLY A 324 -11.30 -7.83 2.25
C GLY A 324 -9.90 -8.20 2.75
N ALA A 325 -8.88 -7.36 2.53
CA ALA A 325 -7.55 -7.60 3.10
C ALA A 325 -7.59 -7.64 4.64
N ASN A 326 -6.91 -8.61 5.24
CA ASN A 326 -6.88 -8.76 6.70
C ASN A 326 -5.97 -7.70 7.35
N THR A 327 -6.60 -6.75 8.05
CA THR A 327 -5.92 -5.63 8.73
C THR A 327 -5.07 -6.03 9.93
N ASN A 328 -5.25 -7.27 10.45
CA ASN A 328 -4.59 -7.77 11.65
C ASN A 328 -3.31 -8.58 11.34
N VAL A 329 -2.95 -8.78 10.07
CA VAL A 329 -1.74 -9.52 9.73
C VAL A 329 -0.51 -8.79 10.26
N LYS A 330 0.39 -9.57 10.84
CA LYS A 330 1.70 -9.14 11.30
C LYS A 330 2.78 -9.58 10.32
N ASP A 331 3.71 -8.66 10.08
CA ASP A 331 4.96 -8.96 9.39
C ASP A 331 5.97 -9.68 10.31
N THR A 332 7.20 -9.90 9.84
CA THR A 332 8.23 -10.58 10.64
C THR A 332 8.65 -9.82 11.89
N ASP A 333 8.42 -8.50 11.95
CA ASP A 333 8.71 -7.66 13.11
C ASP A 333 7.52 -7.54 14.07
N GLY A 334 6.40 -8.23 13.78
CA GLY A 334 5.18 -8.16 14.58
C GLY A 334 4.34 -6.91 14.32
N LYS A 335 4.62 -6.13 13.26
CA LYS A 335 3.94 -4.87 12.95
C LYS A 335 2.71 -5.10 12.06
N THR A 336 1.64 -4.37 12.34
CA THR A 336 0.36 -4.42 11.59
C THR A 336 0.23 -3.27 10.60
N ALA A 337 -0.80 -3.32 9.75
CA ALA A 337 -1.14 -2.23 8.84
C ALA A 337 -1.35 -0.90 9.60
N PHE A 338 -2.02 -0.95 10.77
CA PHE A 338 -2.21 0.21 11.63
C PHE A 338 -0.89 0.82 12.11
N TYR A 339 0.06 0.00 12.58
CA TYR A 339 1.37 0.46 13.04
C TYR A 339 2.11 1.28 11.98
N TYR A 340 2.02 0.84 10.72
CA TYR A 340 2.65 1.53 9.62
C TYR A 340 1.89 2.78 9.20
N ALA A 341 0.57 2.68 9.06
CA ALA A 341 -0.28 3.79 8.63
C ALA A 341 -0.26 4.97 9.61
N GLU A 342 -0.17 4.73 10.93
CA GLU A 342 -0.09 5.82 11.92
C GLU A 342 1.23 6.60 11.86
N ARG A 343 2.27 6.03 11.25
CA ARG A 343 3.61 6.63 11.07
C ARG A 343 3.85 7.15 9.66
N ASN A 344 2.92 6.89 8.73
CA ASN A 344 3.00 7.37 7.36
C ASN A 344 2.23 8.69 7.24
N ASP A 345 2.90 9.74 6.77
CA ASP A 345 2.33 11.08 6.62
C ASP A 345 1.10 11.13 5.70
N ASN A 346 1.00 10.21 4.74
CA ASN A 346 -0.13 10.12 3.80
C ASN A 346 -1.40 9.55 4.46
N PHE A 347 -1.28 8.83 5.58
CA PHE A 347 -2.40 8.12 6.21
C PHE A 347 -2.71 8.57 7.63
N LYS A 348 -1.71 9.08 8.38
CA LYS A 348 -1.84 9.36 9.81
C LYS A 348 -2.96 10.35 10.18
N THR A 349 -3.34 11.23 9.25
CA THR A 349 -4.46 12.19 9.41
C THR A 349 -5.71 11.81 8.61
N SER A 350 -5.64 10.77 7.78
CA SER A 350 -6.73 10.32 6.92
C SER A 350 -7.77 9.51 7.70
N SER A 351 -9.02 9.56 7.25
CA SER A 351 -10.11 8.76 7.81
C SER A 351 -9.87 7.26 7.68
N VAL A 352 -9.08 6.82 6.69
CA VAL A 352 -8.73 5.40 6.47
C VAL A 352 -7.99 4.78 7.67
N LEU A 353 -7.26 5.58 8.45
CA LEU A 353 -6.56 5.09 9.64
C LEU A 353 -7.54 4.48 10.66
N LYS A 354 -8.77 5.01 10.74
CA LYS A 354 -9.82 4.48 11.62
C LYS A 354 -10.31 3.11 11.16
N LEU A 355 -10.24 2.82 9.86
CA LEU A 355 -10.61 1.52 9.30
C LEU A 355 -9.57 0.44 9.61
N LEU A 356 -8.31 0.84 9.86
CA LEU A 356 -7.24 -0.05 10.31
C LEU A 356 -7.21 -0.24 11.83
N LYS A 357 -7.93 0.58 12.59
CA LYS A 357 -8.11 0.40 14.04
C LYS A 357 -9.10 -0.73 14.29
N THR A 358 -8.59 -1.95 14.20
CA THR A 358 -9.25 -3.13 14.77
C THR A 358 -8.45 -3.55 16.00
N ASP A 359 -9.09 -3.46 17.17
CA ASP A 359 -8.59 -4.05 18.41
C ASP A 359 -8.30 -5.54 18.17
N ASN A 360 -7.18 -6.04 18.70
CA ASN A 360 -6.71 -7.41 18.55
C ASN A 360 -7.79 -8.45 18.92
N PHE A 361 -8.61 -8.86 17.96
CA PHE A 361 -9.51 -10.00 18.11
C PHE A 361 -9.19 -11.01 17.03
N GLU A 362 -8.47 -12.05 17.46
CA GLU A 362 -8.35 -13.30 16.72
C GLU A 362 -9.76 -13.88 16.52
N THR A 363 -10.21 -13.89 15.27
CA THR A 363 -11.45 -14.54 14.86
C THR A 363 -11.23 -16.05 14.79
N SER A 364 -11.83 -16.77 15.72
CA SER A 364 -12.36 -18.11 15.45
C SER A 364 -13.77 -18.20 16.04
N GLU A 365 -14.68 -18.66 15.20
CA GLU A 365 -16.13 -18.57 15.34
C GLU A 365 -16.67 -19.16 16.66
N LYS A 366 -17.75 -18.54 17.19
CA LYS A 366 -18.61 -18.88 18.35
C LYS A 366 -18.35 -18.26 19.72
N ASN A 367 -17.29 -17.47 19.92
CA ASN A 367 -17.06 -16.81 21.23
C ASN A 367 -16.75 -15.33 21.03
N ILE A 368 -17.51 -14.46 21.70
CA ILE A 368 -17.26 -13.02 21.68
C ILE A 368 -16.31 -12.69 22.83
N THR A 369 -15.05 -12.43 22.51
CA THR A 369 -14.01 -12.11 23.50
C THR A 369 -13.84 -10.60 23.65
N ILE A 370 -13.67 -10.07 24.86
CA ILE A 370 -13.52 -8.62 25.12
C ILE A 370 -12.27 -8.34 25.98
N GLY A 371 -11.49 -7.29 25.64
CA GLY A 371 -10.35 -6.80 26.45
C GLY A 371 -10.03 -5.30 26.26
N ASP A 372 -9.55 -4.65 27.32
CA ASP A 372 -9.00 -3.28 27.47
C ASP A 372 -9.97 -2.09 27.82
N LYS A 373 -9.38 -0.99 28.35
CA LYS A 373 -9.94 0.16 29.11
C LYS A 373 -11.01 1.03 28.45
N LYS A 374 -11.41 0.77 27.19
CA LYS A 374 -12.60 1.37 26.54
C LYS A 374 -13.78 0.39 26.47
N ALA A 375 -13.77 -0.57 27.39
CA ALA A 375 -14.60 -1.77 27.44
C ALA A 375 -16.11 -1.60 27.28
N PHE A 376 -16.71 -0.48 27.72
CA PHE A 376 -18.17 -0.37 27.77
C PHE A 376 -18.82 -0.49 26.40
N SER A 377 -18.35 0.26 25.40
CA SER A 377 -18.90 0.20 24.04
C SER A 377 -18.70 -1.17 23.40
N THR A 378 -17.56 -1.81 23.66
CA THR A 378 -17.22 -3.13 23.10
C THR A 378 -18.05 -4.24 23.74
N LEU A 379 -18.35 -4.14 25.04
CA LEU A 379 -19.21 -5.08 25.74
C LEU A 379 -20.67 -4.94 25.34
N GLU A 380 -21.19 -3.70 25.25
CA GLU A 380 -22.54 -3.43 24.76
C GLU A 380 -22.71 -3.89 23.30
N GLU A 381 -21.73 -3.60 22.43
CA GLU A 381 -21.71 -4.06 21.05
C GLU A 381 -21.64 -5.60 20.95
N ALA A 382 -20.82 -6.24 21.77
CA ALA A 382 -20.73 -7.70 21.87
C ALA A 382 -22.08 -8.32 22.27
N ILE A 383 -22.72 -7.78 23.30
CA ILE A 383 -24.04 -8.20 23.77
C ILE A 383 -25.10 -8.02 22.67
N ASN A 384 -25.04 -6.89 21.96
CA ASN A 384 -25.97 -6.60 20.86
C ASN A 384 -25.79 -7.57 19.68
N LYS A 385 -24.55 -7.93 19.35
CA LYS A 385 -24.23 -8.92 18.29
C LYS A 385 -24.48 -10.38 18.71
N ALA A 386 -24.53 -10.67 20.01
CA ALA A 386 -24.73 -12.03 20.50
C ALA A 386 -26.09 -12.61 20.09
N SER A 387 -26.04 -13.74 19.39
CA SER A 387 -27.18 -14.59 19.07
C SER A 387 -27.51 -15.53 20.25
N SER A 388 -28.68 -16.16 20.20
CA SER A 388 -29.06 -17.16 21.22
C SER A 388 -28.06 -18.32 21.24
N GLY A 389 -27.42 -18.55 22.39
CA GLY A 389 -26.47 -19.64 22.60
C GLY A 389 -25.01 -19.22 22.48
N ASP A 390 -24.74 -17.96 22.13
CA ASP A 390 -23.38 -17.43 22.09
C ASP A 390 -22.78 -17.33 23.50
N VAL A 391 -21.47 -17.54 23.58
CA VAL A 391 -20.69 -17.38 24.82
C VAL A 391 -19.92 -16.07 24.76
N ILE A 392 -20.19 -15.20 25.71
CA ILE A 392 -19.47 -13.94 25.92
C ILE A 392 -18.31 -14.23 26.87
N LYS A 393 -17.09 -14.09 26.36
CA LYS A 393 -15.86 -14.32 27.10
C LYS A 393 -15.22 -12.99 27.50
N ILE A 394 -15.06 -12.77 28.79
CA ILE A 394 -14.42 -11.56 29.31
C ILE A 394 -12.96 -11.90 29.63
N LYS A 395 -12.00 -11.16 29.08
CA LYS A 395 -10.56 -11.27 29.42
C LYS A 395 -10.20 -10.31 30.55
N GLN A 396 -9.10 -10.61 31.24
CA GLN A 396 -8.63 -9.88 32.41
C GLN A 396 -8.43 -8.37 32.13
N GLY A 397 -8.85 -7.52 33.08
CA GLY A 397 -8.58 -6.08 33.06
C GLY A 397 -9.67 -5.21 32.43
N LEU A 398 -10.95 -5.59 32.59
CA LEU A 398 -12.09 -4.80 32.11
C LEU A 398 -12.34 -3.61 33.06
N TYR A 399 -12.35 -2.39 32.53
CA TYR A 399 -12.59 -1.18 33.33
C TYR A 399 -13.86 -0.48 32.84
N VAL A 400 -14.87 -0.38 33.70
CA VAL A 400 -16.16 0.27 33.46
C VAL A 400 -16.18 1.58 34.26
N VAL A 401 -16.53 2.68 33.60
CA VAL A 401 -16.59 4.01 34.23
C VAL A 401 -18.00 4.55 34.05
N ASP A 402 -18.62 4.95 35.16
CA ASP A 402 -19.85 5.73 35.14
C ASP A 402 -21.02 5.09 34.35
N SER A 403 -21.14 3.74 34.34
CA SER A 403 -22.15 3.02 33.54
C SER A 403 -22.48 1.60 34.04
N GLU A 404 -23.66 1.09 33.66
CA GLU A 404 -24.17 -0.27 33.93
C GLU A 404 -24.17 -1.13 32.65
N ILE A 405 -23.80 -2.41 32.75
CA ILE A 405 -23.90 -3.34 31.63
C ILE A 405 -25.31 -3.92 31.59
N ILE A 406 -26.15 -3.46 30.67
CA ILE A 406 -27.55 -3.90 30.56
C ILE A 406 -27.70 -4.92 29.43
N ILE A 407 -28.22 -6.10 29.75
CA ILE A 407 -28.56 -7.18 28.80
C ILE A 407 -30.06 -7.41 28.87
N SER A 408 -30.77 -7.32 27.74
CA SER A 408 -32.23 -7.48 27.71
C SER A 408 -32.72 -8.40 26.58
N ASN A 409 -33.79 -9.16 26.83
CA ASN A 409 -34.55 -9.90 25.81
C ASN A 409 -33.74 -10.97 25.05
N LYS A 410 -32.98 -11.83 25.75
CA LYS A 410 -32.15 -12.87 25.14
C LYS A 410 -32.46 -14.26 25.69
N LYS A 411 -32.56 -15.26 24.81
CA LYS A 411 -33.00 -16.62 25.19
C LYS A 411 -31.94 -17.51 25.86
N ASN A 412 -30.67 -17.38 25.47
CA ASN A 412 -29.59 -18.21 25.99
C ASN A 412 -28.33 -17.36 26.05
N ILE A 413 -27.95 -16.91 27.24
CA ILE A 413 -26.75 -16.11 27.48
C ILE A 413 -25.82 -16.89 28.38
N LYS A 414 -24.58 -17.04 27.93
CA LYS A 414 -23.49 -17.53 28.76
C LYS A 414 -22.36 -16.51 28.84
N ILE A 415 -22.06 -16.02 30.02
CA ILE A 415 -20.94 -15.11 30.29
C ILE A 415 -19.87 -15.89 31.05
N VAL A 416 -18.64 -15.89 30.55
CA VAL A 416 -17.52 -16.64 31.13
C VAL A 416 -16.31 -15.74 31.26
N GLY A 417 -15.70 -15.69 32.45
CA GLY A 417 -14.35 -15.13 32.59
C GLY A 417 -13.29 -16.11 32.10
N GLU A 418 -12.36 -15.65 31.24
CA GLU A 418 -11.17 -16.43 30.87
C GLU A 418 -10.12 -16.35 31.99
N GLY A 419 -10.37 -17.04 33.11
CA GLY A 419 -9.56 -16.99 34.33
C GLY A 419 -10.10 -15.98 35.36
N PHE A 420 -9.26 -15.56 36.31
CA PHE A 420 -9.62 -14.45 37.22
C PHE A 420 -9.59 -13.13 36.45
N VAL A 421 -10.78 -12.61 36.17
CA VAL A 421 -10.98 -11.45 35.30
C VAL A 421 -11.59 -10.32 36.09
N ASP A 422 -10.77 -9.33 36.47
CA ASP A 422 -11.20 -8.16 37.24
C ASP A 422 -12.05 -7.22 36.38
N ILE A 423 -13.31 -7.01 36.77
CA ILE A 423 -14.16 -5.92 36.28
C ILE A 423 -14.17 -4.82 37.33
N ILE A 424 -13.71 -3.61 36.97
CA ILE A 424 -13.64 -2.49 37.91
C ILE A 424 -14.65 -1.41 37.55
N CYS A 425 -15.50 -1.00 38.50
CA CYS A 425 -16.44 0.11 38.39
C CYS A 425 -16.15 1.22 39.42
N SER A 426 -16.32 2.49 39.02
CA SER A 426 -15.99 3.69 39.81
C SER A 426 -17.18 4.42 40.48
N VAL A 427 -18.42 4.00 40.22
CA VAL A 427 -19.66 4.64 40.71
C VAL A 427 -20.66 3.65 41.30
N TYR A 428 -21.61 4.15 42.08
CA TYR A 428 -22.69 3.37 42.71
C TYR A 428 -23.81 3.01 41.74
N VAL A 429 -23.55 2.05 40.85
CA VAL A 429 -24.53 1.49 39.92
C VAL A 429 -24.35 -0.04 39.82
N SER A 430 -25.39 -0.75 39.40
CA SER A 430 -25.30 -2.20 39.24
C SER A 430 -24.39 -2.54 38.06
N ILE A 431 -23.37 -3.38 38.28
CA ILE A 431 -22.35 -3.59 37.23
C ILE A 431 -22.94 -4.37 36.07
N LEU A 432 -23.71 -5.42 36.35
CA LEU A 432 -24.36 -6.25 35.33
C LEU A 432 -25.86 -6.36 35.61
N VAL A 433 -26.69 -5.91 34.68
CA VAL A 433 -28.16 -5.91 34.77
C VAL A 433 -28.72 -6.80 33.65
N LEU A 434 -29.44 -7.88 33.98
CA LEU A 434 -30.06 -8.80 33.01
C LEU A 434 -31.59 -8.72 33.10
N ASN A 435 -32.27 -8.35 32.02
CA ASN A 435 -33.72 -8.18 31.98
C ASN A 435 -34.38 -9.12 30.97
N ASN A 436 -35.43 -9.83 31.35
CA ASN A 436 -36.26 -10.62 30.43
C ASN A 436 -35.44 -11.64 29.60
N CYS A 437 -34.64 -12.48 30.27
CA CYS A 437 -33.78 -13.45 29.61
C CYS A 437 -34.15 -14.90 30.01
N ASP A 438 -34.29 -15.81 29.04
CA ASP A 438 -34.78 -17.17 29.34
C ASP A 438 -33.71 -17.98 30.11
N ASN A 439 -32.52 -18.20 29.57
CA ASN A 439 -31.46 -18.98 30.22
C ASN A 439 -30.18 -18.17 30.41
N ILE A 440 -29.83 -17.87 31.67
CA ILE A 440 -28.64 -17.13 32.07
C ILE A 440 -27.64 -18.08 32.74
N THR A 441 -26.39 -18.07 32.25
CA THR A 441 -25.25 -18.73 32.89
C THR A 441 -24.08 -17.76 33.05
N ILE A 442 -23.59 -17.57 34.26
CA ILE A 442 -22.42 -16.74 34.58
C ILE A 442 -21.38 -17.61 35.29
N GLU A 443 -20.17 -17.70 34.75
CA GLU A 443 -19.10 -18.57 35.25
C GLU A 443 -17.75 -17.83 35.34
N ASN A 444 -16.99 -18.08 36.41
CA ASN A 444 -15.58 -17.67 36.54
C ASN A 444 -15.32 -16.14 36.43
N LEU A 445 -16.24 -15.29 36.86
CA LEU A 445 -16.03 -13.83 36.85
C LEU A 445 -15.48 -13.30 38.17
N HIS A 446 -14.55 -12.35 38.12
CA HIS A 446 -14.07 -11.63 39.30
C HIS A 446 -14.45 -10.14 39.22
N ILE A 447 -15.43 -9.69 39.98
CA ILE A 447 -15.90 -8.31 39.90
C ILE A 447 -15.41 -7.54 41.11
N VAL A 448 -14.69 -6.44 40.89
CA VAL A 448 -14.10 -5.59 41.92
C VAL A 448 -14.65 -4.17 41.80
N HIS A 449 -15.63 -3.83 42.63
CA HIS A 449 -16.09 -2.45 42.78
C HIS A 449 -15.03 -1.62 43.51
N LYS A 450 -14.44 -0.61 42.83
CA LYS A 450 -13.43 0.28 43.44
C LYS A 450 -14.02 1.66 43.69
N MET A 451 -14.32 1.95 44.95
CA MET A 451 -14.85 3.26 45.34
C MET A 451 -13.76 4.33 45.29
N GLY A 452 -14.11 5.50 44.73
CA GLY A 452 -13.30 6.71 44.87
C GLY A 452 -13.26 7.18 46.33
N SER A 453 -12.13 7.75 46.77
CA SER A 453 -11.81 8.11 48.16
C SER A 453 -12.72 9.15 48.85
N ASN A 454 -13.84 9.53 48.25
CA ASN A 454 -14.66 10.69 48.65
C ASN A 454 -16.08 10.35 49.15
N TYR A 455 -16.48 9.08 49.22
CA TYR A 455 -17.82 8.70 49.66
C TYR A 455 -17.83 8.15 51.09
N ASN A 456 -18.50 8.85 52.00
CA ASN A 456 -18.70 8.45 53.39
C ASN A 456 -19.81 7.39 53.49
N TYR A 457 -19.52 6.28 54.16
CA TYR A 457 -20.34 5.06 54.30
C TYR A 457 -21.72 5.21 55.01
N ASN A 458 -22.18 6.43 55.30
CA ASN A 458 -23.25 6.67 56.30
C ASN A 458 -24.59 7.20 55.75
N SER A 459 -24.83 7.23 54.43
CA SER A 459 -26.17 7.57 53.90
C SER A 459 -26.97 6.30 53.58
N CYS A 460 -28.24 6.24 54.01
CA CYS A 460 -29.16 5.13 53.71
C CYS A 460 -29.41 4.86 52.21
N GLU A 461 -28.95 5.74 51.31
CA GLU A 461 -28.97 5.51 49.85
C GLU A 461 -27.91 4.48 49.39
N VAL A 462 -26.95 4.14 50.27
CA VAL A 462 -25.79 3.26 50.01
C VAL A 462 -26.17 1.76 49.98
N ALA A 463 -27.42 1.39 50.28
CA ALA A 463 -27.81 0.00 50.55
C ALA A 463 -28.32 -0.83 49.35
N ASN A 464 -28.48 -0.25 48.14
CA ASN A 464 -29.32 -0.87 47.10
C ASN A 464 -28.66 -1.26 45.76
N ALA A 465 -27.41 -0.90 45.47
CA ALA A 465 -26.76 -1.34 44.23
C ALA A 465 -26.26 -2.79 44.39
N ASN A 466 -26.51 -3.68 43.43
CA ASN A 466 -25.91 -5.02 43.41
C ASN A 466 -24.83 -5.14 42.34
N VAL A 467 -23.81 -5.97 42.55
CA VAL A 467 -22.82 -6.28 41.52
C VAL A 467 -23.49 -6.95 40.29
N ILE A 468 -24.49 -7.80 40.52
CA ILE A 468 -25.32 -8.41 39.47
C ILE A 468 -26.79 -8.24 39.83
N ASP A 469 -27.60 -7.67 38.94
CA ASP A 469 -29.05 -7.66 39.00
C ASP A 469 -29.67 -8.48 37.88
N ILE A 470 -30.70 -9.26 38.20
CA ILE A 470 -31.45 -10.07 37.24
C ILE A 470 -32.95 -9.85 37.42
N TYR A 471 -33.65 -9.51 36.35
CA TYR A 471 -35.08 -9.21 36.31
C TYR A 471 -35.79 -10.13 35.31
N GLU A 472 -36.98 -10.61 35.68
CA GLU A 472 -37.90 -11.38 34.82
C GLU A 472 -37.25 -12.49 33.97
N SER A 473 -36.44 -13.35 34.57
CA SER A 473 -35.65 -14.37 33.85
C SER A 473 -35.99 -15.81 34.29
N GLU A 474 -35.96 -16.79 33.37
CA GLU A 474 -36.51 -18.13 33.65
C GLU A 474 -35.54 -19.06 34.40
N ASN A 475 -34.34 -19.29 33.86
CA ASN A 475 -33.32 -20.19 34.39
C ASN A 475 -32.02 -19.44 34.64
N ILE A 476 -31.59 -19.39 35.90
CA ILE A 476 -30.46 -18.59 36.36
C ILE A 476 -29.40 -19.51 36.97
N THR A 477 -28.16 -19.41 36.48
CA THR A 477 -27.00 -20.12 37.03
C THR A 477 -25.81 -19.18 37.19
N ILE A 478 -25.30 -19.05 38.42
CA ILE A 478 -24.10 -18.25 38.75
C ILE A 478 -23.12 -19.14 39.50
N LYS A 479 -21.92 -19.35 38.94
CA LYS A 479 -20.94 -20.29 39.51
C LYS A 479 -19.50 -19.78 39.47
N ASN A 480 -18.71 -20.16 40.47
CA ASN A 480 -17.27 -19.88 40.54
C ASN A 480 -16.93 -18.38 40.37
N CYS A 481 -17.82 -17.47 40.76
CA CYS A 481 -17.56 -16.03 40.68
C CYS A 481 -16.98 -15.51 41.99
N GLU A 482 -16.08 -14.54 41.91
CA GLU A 482 -15.59 -13.75 43.03
C GLU A 482 -16.16 -12.33 42.91
N LEU A 483 -16.97 -11.89 43.87
CA LEU A 483 -17.70 -10.62 43.78
C LEU A 483 -17.32 -9.74 44.97
N ASN A 484 -16.91 -8.50 44.69
CA ASN A 484 -16.46 -7.54 45.68
C ASN A 484 -17.16 -6.19 45.47
N GLY A 485 -18.01 -5.79 46.42
CA GLY A 485 -18.80 -4.55 46.35
C GLY A 485 -19.90 -4.45 47.42
N CYS A 486 -20.64 -3.34 47.41
CA CYS A 486 -21.91 -3.21 48.15
C CYS A 486 -23.01 -3.92 47.36
N GLY A 487 -23.78 -4.82 48.00
CA GLY A 487 -24.82 -5.65 47.37
C GLY A 487 -24.26 -6.57 46.27
N ASN A 488 -24.41 -7.90 46.36
CA ASN A 488 -23.66 -8.78 45.43
C ASN A 488 -24.50 -9.35 44.29
N ILE A 489 -25.69 -9.86 44.59
CA ILE A 489 -26.55 -10.49 43.60
C ILE A 489 -28.00 -10.18 43.96
N GLY A 490 -28.67 -9.38 43.13
CA GLY A 490 -30.11 -9.12 43.18
C GLY A 490 -30.84 -9.94 42.11
N ILE A 491 -31.90 -10.65 42.50
CA ILE A 491 -32.73 -11.43 41.57
C ILE A 491 -34.20 -11.07 41.82
N TYR A 492 -34.79 -10.35 40.88
CA TYR A 492 -36.13 -9.76 40.93
C TYR A 492 -36.99 -10.31 39.79
N CYS A 493 -37.42 -11.57 39.91
CA CYS A 493 -38.21 -12.23 38.87
C CYS A 493 -39.61 -12.57 39.39
N ASN A 494 -40.65 -12.38 38.57
CA ASN A 494 -42.01 -12.81 38.92
C ASN A 494 -42.23 -14.31 38.66
N GLU A 495 -41.55 -14.85 37.64
CA GLU A 495 -41.60 -16.26 37.23
C GLU A 495 -40.19 -16.76 36.86
N SER A 496 -39.70 -17.83 37.49
CA SER A 496 -38.40 -18.46 37.18
C SER A 496 -38.43 -19.96 37.48
N ASP A 497 -38.14 -20.83 36.52
CA ASP A 497 -38.12 -22.28 36.75
C ASP A 497 -37.04 -22.70 37.75
N LYS A 498 -35.82 -22.17 37.61
CA LYS A 498 -34.65 -22.66 38.34
C LYS A 498 -33.63 -21.56 38.63
N ILE A 499 -33.19 -21.49 39.89
CA ILE A 499 -32.09 -20.61 40.32
C ILE A 499 -30.97 -21.47 40.94
N ILE A 500 -29.74 -21.33 40.45
CA ILE A 500 -28.55 -22.02 40.96
C ILE A 500 -27.45 -21.00 41.24
N ILE A 501 -26.97 -20.93 42.49
CA ILE A 501 -25.85 -20.08 42.92
C ILE A 501 -24.86 -20.97 43.66
N GLN A 502 -23.73 -21.31 43.02
CA GLN A 502 -22.80 -22.30 43.57
C GLN A 502 -21.35 -21.87 43.53
N ASP A 503 -20.58 -22.26 44.55
CA ASP A 503 -19.11 -22.13 44.56
C ASP A 503 -18.60 -20.68 44.38
N ASN A 504 -19.37 -19.67 44.80
CA ASN A 504 -18.98 -18.26 44.67
C ASN A 504 -18.27 -17.74 45.94
N TYR A 505 -17.42 -16.73 45.77
CA TYR A 505 -16.67 -16.05 46.82
C TYR A 505 -17.09 -14.59 46.90
N ILE A 506 -17.67 -14.17 48.01
CA ILE A 506 -18.36 -12.87 48.10
C ILE A 506 -17.74 -12.02 49.20
N HIS A 507 -17.21 -10.87 48.81
CA HIS A 507 -16.59 -9.84 49.65
C HIS A 507 -17.54 -8.66 49.79
N SER A 508 -18.22 -8.54 50.92
CA SER A 508 -19.17 -7.44 51.12
C SER A 508 -19.37 -7.09 52.58
N ASN A 509 -19.67 -5.81 52.82
CA ASN A 509 -20.09 -5.29 54.12
C ASN A 509 -21.62 -5.40 54.33
N VAL A 510 -22.38 -5.75 53.28
CA VAL A 510 -23.83 -5.98 53.30
C VAL A 510 -24.08 -7.36 52.68
N THR A 511 -24.38 -8.32 53.56
CA THR A 511 -24.61 -9.73 53.26
C THR A 511 -25.84 -9.94 52.36
N TYR A 512 -25.66 -10.50 51.16
CA TYR A 512 -26.68 -11.17 50.30
C TYR A 512 -28.09 -10.55 50.20
N GLY A 513 -28.46 -10.08 49.01
CA GLY A 513 -29.83 -9.64 48.69
C GLY A 513 -30.50 -10.47 47.59
N ILE A 514 -30.77 -11.76 47.79
CA ILE A 514 -31.75 -12.45 46.92
C ILE A 514 -33.15 -11.94 47.33
N SER A 515 -33.55 -10.81 46.77
CA SER A 515 -34.85 -10.19 47.03
C SER A 515 -35.88 -10.71 46.04
N LEU A 516 -36.51 -11.83 46.38
CA LEU A 516 -37.61 -12.39 45.61
C LEU A 516 -38.87 -11.56 45.90
N ASN A 517 -39.48 -10.99 44.85
CA ASN A 517 -40.71 -10.21 44.99
C ASN A 517 -41.84 -11.09 45.60
N LYS A 518 -42.76 -10.48 46.33
CA LYS A 518 -43.70 -11.16 47.25
C LYS A 518 -44.77 -12.02 46.56
N ASP A 519 -44.96 -11.87 45.24
CA ASP A 519 -46.13 -12.35 44.49
C ASP A 519 -45.84 -13.55 43.55
N GLN A 520 -44.82 -14.37 43.83
CA GLN A 520 -44.32 -15.41 42.91
C GLN A 520 -45.19 -16.67 42.80
N LYS A 521 -45.77 -16.90 41.62
CA LYS A 521 -46.63 -18.07 41.32
C LYS A 521 -45.92 -19.28 40.71
N SER A 522 -44.64 -19.25 40.32
CA SER A 522 -44.05 -20.34 39.52
C SER A 522 -42.61 -20.81 39.83
N ILE A 523 -41.90 -20.30 40.85
CA ILE A 523 -40.52 -20.82 41.11
C ILE A 523 -40.52 -22.29 41.53
N THR A 524 -39.86 -23.17 40.77
CA THR A 524 -39.86 -24.62 41.04
C THR A 524 -38.64 -25.09 41.85
N LYS A 525 -37.45 -24.47 41.68
CA LYS A 525 -36.23 -24.92 42.36
C LYS A 525 -35.21 -23.79 42.61
N ILE A 526 -34.69 -23.72 43.84
CA ILE A 526 -33.58 -22.83 44.23
C ILE A 526 -32.46 -23.67 44.86
N VAL A 527 -31.24 -23.55 44.36
CA VAL A 527 -30.05 -24.25 44.86
C VAL A 527 -28.95 -23.23 45.17
N ILE A 528 -28.54 -23.15 46.43
CA ILE A 528 -27.45 -22.29 46.90
C ILE A 528 -26.44 -23.16 47.64
N GLU A 529 -25.28 -23.45 47.04
CA GLU A 529 -24.32 -24.39 47.64
C GLU A 529 -22.87 -23.91 47.58
N ASN A 530 -22.07 -24.25 48.60
CA ASN A 530 -20.61 -23.99 48.65
C ASN A 530 -20.15 -22.52 48.49
N ASN A 531 -21.03 -21.54 48.72
CA ASN A 531 -20.65 -20.13 48.65
C ASN A 531 -19.94 -19.67 49.92
N ARG A 532 -18.89 -18.86 49.81
CA ARG A 532 -18.12 -18.33 50.94
C ARG A 532 -18.29 -16.82 51.05
N ILE A 533 -18.56 -16.35 52.26
CA ILE A 533 -18.79 -14.94 52.60
C ILE A 533 -17.60 -14.43 53.40
N ILE A 534 -17.01 -13.30 53.02
CA ILE A 534 -15.97 -12.63 53.81
C ILE A 534 -16.42 -11.22 54.15
N ASN A 535 -16.47 -10.93 55.46
CA ASN A 535 -16.91 -9.65 56.00
C ASN A 535 -15.69 -8.83 56.47
N ASN A 536 -15.63 -7.54 56.13
CA ASN A 536 -14.59 -6.62 56.59
C ASN A 536 -15.12 -5.46 57.48
N ALA A 537 -16.42 -5.41 57.79
CA ALA A 537 -16.99 -4.38 58.68
C ALA A 537 -18.28 -4.84 59.40
N GLU A 538 -18.67 -4.15 60.47
CA GLU A 538 -19.87 -4.44 61.28
C GLU A 538 -21.14 -4.48 60.39
N PRO A 539 -22.03 -5.49 60.58
CA PRO A 539 -23.21 -5.66 59.73
C PRO A 539 -24.19 -4.50 59.91
N ILE A 540 -24.43 -3.74 58.84
CA ILE A 540 -25.56 -2.80 58.76
C ILE A 540 -26.79 -3.63 58.38
N TYR A 541 -27.63 -3.92 59.37
CA TYR A 541 -28.82 -4.75 59.26
C TYR A 541 -29.86 -4.11 58.33
N TYR A 542 -30.11 -4.76 57.20
CA TYR A 542 -31.43 -4.73 56.56
C TYR A 542 -32.02 -6.14 56.59
N ASN A 543 -33.18 -6.25 57.24
CA ASN A 543 -33.95 -7.44 57.58
C ASN A 543 -33.68 -8.71 56.77
N TYR A 544 -33.11 -9.71 57.44
CA TYR A 544 -33.18 -11.13 57.10
C TYR A 544 -34.61 -11.67 57.31
N GLU A 545 -35.58 -11.24 56.53
CA GLU A 545 -36.91 -11.88 56.46
C GLU A 545 -37.53 -11.71 55.07
N THR A 546 -37.00 -12.39 54.05
CA THR A 546 -37.76 -12.58 52.79
C THR A 546 -37.37 -13.82 51.98
N ILE A 547 -36.95 -14.92 52.61
CA ILE A 547 -37.33 -16.24 52.09
C ILE A 547 -38.72 -16.50 52.68
N TYR A 548 -39.77 -15.99 52.02
CA TYR A 548 -41.13 -16.20 52.49
C TYR A 548 -41.41 -17.71 52.60
N LYS A 549 -41.82 -18.12 53.81
CA LYS A 549 -42.64 -19.31 54.03
C LYS A 549 -43.95 -19.13 53.27
N ASP A 550 -43.96 -19.39 51.97
CA ASP A 550 -45.19 -19.82 51.30
C ASP A 550 -45.21 -21.35 51.31
N THR A 551 -45.97 -21.91 52.24
CA THR A 551 -46.16 -23.35 52.43
C THR A 551 -47.16 -23.94 51.42
N SER A 552 -47.59 -23.16 50.41
CA SER A 552 -48.63 -23.59 49.47
C SER A 552 -48.15 -23.97 48.06
N SER A 553 -46.84 -23.93 47.77
CA SER A 553 -46.29 -24.37 46.48
C SER A 553 -45.09 -25.32 46.65
N LYS A 554 -45.01 -26.37 45.81
CA LYS A 554 -43.98 -27.42 45.79
C LYS A 554 -42.59 -26.87 45.37
N LYS A 555 -42.02 -25.95 46.15
CA LYS A 555 -40.73 -25.31 45.85
C LYS A 555 -39.59 -26.10 46.53
N GLU A 556 -38.63 -26.61 45.76
CA GLU A 556 -37.43 -27.27 46.31
C GLU A 556 -36.34 -26.21 46.57
N ILE A 557 -36.09 -25.89 47.84
CA ILE A 557 -34.99 -25.00 48.25
C ILE A 557 -33.87 -25.85 48.87
N ILE A 558 -32.69 -25.83 48.25
CA ILE A 558 -31.50 -26.55 48.71
C ILE A 558 -30.43 -25.54 49.11
N MET A 559 -30.03 -25.55 50.39
CA MET A 559 -28.88 -24.80 50.89
C MET A 559 -27.88 -25.74 51.55
N LYS A 560 -26.63 -25.81 51.07
CA LYS A 560 -25.58 -26.70 51.63
C LYS A 560 -24.19 -26.07 51.62
N ASN A 561 -23.40 -26.36 52.65
CA ASN A 561 -21.96 -26.02 52.71
C ASN A 561 -21.62 -24.55 52.44
N ASN A 562 -22.58 -23.62 52.62
CA ASN A 562 -22.31 -22.20 52.53
C ASN A 562 -21.69 -21.75 53.85
N THR A 563 -20.62 -20.95 53.80
CA THR A 563 -20.02 -20.36 55.00
C THR A 563 -20.90 -19.22 55.48
N ILE A 564 -21.96 -19.55 56.21
CA ILE A 564 -22.74 -18.55 56.96
C ILE A 564 -21.95 -18.32 58.24
N PHE A 565 -21.31 -17.17 58.39
CA PHE A 565 -20.77 -16.79 59.69
C PHE A 565 -21.97 -16.70 60.66
N PRO A 566 -21.95 -17.43 61.79
CA PRO A 566 -22.99 -17.30 62.79
C PRO A 566 -22.97 -15.88 63.36
N PHE A 567 -24.17 -15.30 63.40
CA PHE A 567 -24.65 -14.12 64.12
C PHE A 567 -23.66 -13.38 65.02
#